data_AF-A0A117MJW2-F1
#
_entry.id   AF-A0A117MJW2-F1
#
_cell.length_a   1.000
_cell.length_b   1.000
_cell.length_c   1.000
_cell.angle_alpha   90.00
_cell.angle_beta   90.00
_cell.angle_gamma   90.00
#
_symmetry.space_group_name_H-M   'P 1'
#
loop_
_entity.id
_entity.type
_entity.pdbx_description
1 polymer ?
#
loop_
_entity_poly.entity_id
_entity_poly.type
_entity_poly.pdbx_seq_one_letter_code
_entity_poly.pdbx_strand_id
1 'polypeptide(L)'
;MVADQRGEVPLDDEATFRTLFEAAYDDLLGFVERRTHQLAAEDIVAEVFLTAWRRLDDVPRDLDQARAWLFTVAHHTLRNRRRSDHRQQAVALRILREPGAADSIAEPADVASRIDLNRAWEQLNHDDQQVIALTVLDGLTGPQAATVLGISSTAFSLRLLRARRRLRKHYSGGIAAASPSITTNPGAIR
;
A
#
# COMPACT_ATOMS: atom_id res chain seq x y z
N MET A 1 38.76 15.92 -28.62
CA MET A 1 38.99 16.24 -27.20
C MET A 1 37.63 16.50 -26.59
N VAL A 2 37.05 15.48 -25.96
CA VAL A 2 35.66 15.42 -25.52
C VAL A 2 35.51 16.33 -24.30
N ALA A 3 34.67 17.35 -24.41
CA ALA A 3 34.28 18.19 -23.28
C ALA A 3 33.45 17.34 -22.31
N ASP A 4 33.96 17.18 -21.09
CA ASP A 4 33.30 16.56 -19.95
C ASP A 4 32.16 17.49 -19.49
N GLN A 5 30.95 17.27 -20.02
CA GLN A 5 29.71 17.88 -19.51
C GLN A 5 29.12 17.02 -18.39
N ARG A 6 29.86 16.87 -17.29
CA ARG A 6 29.25 16.36 -16.05
C ARG A 6 28.36 17.47 -15.50
N GLY A 7 27.07 17.27 -15.69
CA GLY A 7 26.00 18.24 -15.46
C GLY A 7 26.12 18.95 -14.13
N GLU A 8 26.23 20.27 -14.22
CA GLU A 8 25.85 21.17 -13.16
C GLU A 8 24.33 21.03 -13.03
N VAL A 9 23.91 20.11 -12.16
CA VAL A 9 22.51 19.99 -11.78
C VAL A 9 22.13 21.34 -11.18
N PRO A 10 21.07 22.02 -11.67
CA PRO A 10 20.61 23.24 -11.02
C PRO A 10 20.42 22.95 -9.53
N LEU A 11 21.11 23.68 -8.66
CA LEU A 11 21.12 23.40 -7.21
C LEU A 11 19.71 23.36 -6.60
N ASP A 12 18.73 23.97 -7.26
CA ASP A 12 17.31 23.94 -6.91
C ASP A 12 16.64 22.59 -7.21
N ASP A 13 17.00 21.93 -8.31
CA ASP A 13 16.44 20.64 -8.72
C ASP A 13 16.93 19.50 -7.82
N GLU A 14 18.22 19.49 -7.51
CA GLU A 14 18.80 18.53 -6.56
C GLU A 14 18.21 18.68 -5.16
N ALA A 15 18.04 19.92 -4.68
CA ALA A 15 17.45 20.21 -3.38
C ALA A 15 15.96 19.83 -3.33
N THR A 16 15.20 20.15 -4.39
CA THR A 16 13.78 19.79 -4.52
C THR A 16 13.62 18.27 -4.51
N PHE A 17 14.41 17.57 -5.32
CA PHE A 17 14.36 16.11 -5.37
C PHE A 17 14.75 15.46 -4.05
N ARG A 18 15.81 15.95 -3.38
CA ARG A 18 16.24 15.42 -2.08
C ARG A 18 15.15 15.58 -1.02
N THR A 19 14.53 16.75 -0.95
CA THR A 19 13.41 17.02 -0.03
C THR A 19 12.26 16.05 -0.28
N LEU A 20 11.93 15.82 -1.56
CA LEU A 20 10.90 14.85 -1.93
C LEU A 20 11.29 13.41 -1.57
N PHE A 21 12.54 13.02 -1.82
CA PHE A 21 13.07 11.70 -1.50
C PHE A 21 12.98 11.42 0.00
N GLU A 22 13.52 12.30 0.84
CA GLU A 22 13.49 12.17 2.29
C GLU A 22 12.07 12.12 2.85
N ALA A 23 11.13 12.89 2.27
CA ALA A 23 9.75 12.93 2.72
C ALA A 23 8.88 11.76 2.24
N ALA A 24 9.34 10.97 1.26
CA ALA A 24 8.50 9.96 0.62
C ALA A 24 9.09 8.54 0.64
N TYR A 25 10.40 8.38 0.81
CA TYR A 25 11.08 7.10 0.61
C TYR A 25 10.50 5.97 1.46
N ASP A 26 10.43 6.14 2.77
CA ASP A 26 9.98 5.07 3.69
C ASP A 26 8.52 4.68 3.44
N ASP A 27 7.65 5.67 3.25
CA ASP A 27 6.23 5.44 2.96
C ASP A 27 6.04 4.74 1.61
N LEU A 28 6.84 5.13 0.61
CA LEU A 28 6.80 4.53 -0.72
C LEU A 28 7.35 3.11 -0.70
N LEU A 29 8.43 2.85 0.05
CA LEU A 29 8.99 1.52 0.24
C LEU A 29 7.96 0.60 0.91
N GLY A 30 7.35 1.04 2.02
CA GLY A 30 6.28 0.27 2.66
C GLY A 30 5.09 0.03 1.73
N PHE A 31 4.70 1.03 0.93
CA PHE A 31 3.64 0.88 -0.07
C PHE A 31 3.94 -0.22 -1.09
N VAL A 32 5.18 -0.27 -1.58
CA VAL A 32 5.65 -1.24 -2.56
C VAL A 32 5.81 -2.63 -1.93
N GLU A 33 6.46 -2.75 -0.77
CA GLU A 33 6.67 -4.02 -0.04
C GLU A 33 5.36 -4.73 0.27
N ARG A 34 4.31 -3.99 0.63
CA ARG A 34 2.96 -4.56 0.84
C ARG A 34 2.34 -5.18 -0.43
N ARG A 35 2.92 -4.93 -1.60
CA ARG A 35 2.34 -5.22 -2.92
C ARG A 35 3.26 -6.04 -3.83
N THR A 36 4.47 -6.36 -3.41
CA THR A 36 5.45 -7.19 -4.14
C THR A 36 6.33 -8.00 -3.17
N HIS A 37 7.15 -8.92 -3.68
CA HIS A 37 8.20 -9.54 -2.88
C HIS A 37 9.29 -8.52 -2.53
N GLN A 38 9.85 -8.64 -1.33
CA GLN A 38 10.80 -7.67 -0.78
C GLN A 38 12.03 -7.43 -1.67
N LEU A 39 12.57 -8.48 -2.30
CA LEU A 39 13.70 -8.36 -3.24
C LEU A 39 13.42 -7.48 -4.47
N ALA A 40 12.15 -7.33 -4.86
CA ALA A 40 11.75 -6.47 -5.98
C ALA A 40 11.32 -5.07 -5.51
N ALA A 41 11.17 -4.83 -4.21
CA ALA A 41 10.60 -3.59 -3.69
C ALA A 41 11.55 -2.41 -3.86
N GLU A 42 12.81 -2.57 -3.43
CA GLU A 42 13.84 -1.53 -3.56
C GLU A 42 14.07 -1.15 -5.03
N ASP A 43 14.12 -2.12 -5.93
CA ASP A 43 14.25 -1.88 -7.37
C ASP A 43 13.09 -1.04 -7.94
N ILE A 44 11.85 -1.30 -7.48
CA ILE A 44 10.67 -0.54 -7.91
C ILE A 44 10.75 0.88 -7.35
N VAL A 45 11.12 1.05 -6.08
CA VAL A 45 11.27 2.37 -5.46
C VAL A 45 12.35 3.17 -6.19
N ALA A 46 13.49 2.56 -6.50
CA ALA A 46 14.55 3.17 -7.29
C ALA A 46 14.06 3.59 -8.68
N GLU A 47 13.28 2.75 -9.37
CA GLU A 47 12.68 3.07 -10.67
C GLU A 47 11.69 4.26 -10.59
N VAL A 48 10.91 4.34 -9.51
CA VAL A 48 9.97 5.45 -9.27
C VAL A 48 10.73 6.76 -9.06
N PHE A 49 11.75 6.77 -8.22
CA PHE A 49 12.58 7.96 -8.00
C PHE A 49 13.40 8.34 -9.23
N LEU A 50 13.90 7.37 -10.00
CA LEU A 50 14.54 7.65 -11.28
C LEU A 50 13.57 8.29 -12.28
N THR A 51 12.31 7.85 -12.29
CA THR A 51 11.25 8.46 -13.10
C THR A 51 10.95 9.89 -12.65
N ALA A 52 10.90 10.12 -11.35
CA ALA A 52 10.72 11.45 -10.77
C ALA A 52 11.86 12.39 -11.16
N TRP A 53 13.12 11.93 -11.06
CA TRP A 53 14.29 12.70 -11.48
C TRP A 53 14.25 13.08 -12.96
N ARG A 54 13.90 12.12 -13.84
CA ARG A 54 13.81 12.34 -15.29
C ARG A 54 12.67 13.27 -15.70
N ARG A 55 11.66 13.40 -14.85
CA ARG A 55 10.44 14.18 -15.11
C ARG A 55 10.22 15.22 -14.01
N LEU A 56 11.32 15.79 -13.49
CA LEU A 56 11.24 16.66 -12.33
C LEU A 56 10.35 17.89 -12.58
N ASP A 57 10.32 18.37 -13.83
CA ASP A 57 9.42 19.45 -14.28
C ASP A 57 7.92 19.09 -14.20
N ASP A 58 7.58 17.81 -14.28
CA ASP A 58 6.20 17.32 -14.15
C ASP A 58 5.80 17.09 -12.69
N VAL A 59 6.76 17.10 -11.77
CA VAL A 59 6.50 16.89 -10.34
C VAL A 59 5.92 18.18 -9.75
N PRO A 60 4.75 18.12 -9.09
CA PRO A 60 4.19 19.28 -8.40
C PRO A 60 5.20 19.89 -7.41
N ARG A 61 5.25 21.22 -7.34
CA ARG A 61 6.14 21.93 -6.39
C ARG A 61 5.68 21.80 -4.92
N ASP A 62 4.38 21.58 -4.72
CA ASP A 62 3.82 21.30 -3.40
C ASP A 62 4.15 19.87 -2.98
N LEU A 63 4.74 19.70 -1.79
CA LEU A 63 5.30 18.43 -1.34
C LEU A 63 4.22 17.33 -1.19
N ASP A 64 3.03 17.68 -0.72
CA ASP A 64 1.93 16.72 -0.58
C ASP A 64 1.41 16.23 -1.92
N GLN A 65 1.31 17.11 -2.91
CA GLN A 65 0.97 16.73 -4.28
C GLN A 65 2.10 15.94 -4.96
N ALA A 66 3.37 16.29 -4.70
CA ALA A 66 4.53 15.56 -5.18
C ALA A 66 4.56 14.13 -4.64
N ARG A 67 4.29 13.95 -3.33
CA ARG A 67 4.13 12.62 -2.72
C ARG A 67 3.03 11.84 -3.43
N ALA A 68 1.83 12.40 -3.57
CA ALA A 68 0.74 11.71 -4.28
C ALA A 68 1.07 11.35 -5.74
N TRP A 69 1.85 12.19 -6.42
CA TRP A 69 2.36 11.92 -7.75
C TRP A 69 3.31 10.70 -7.76
N LEU A 70 4.25 10.60 -6.81
CA LEU A 70 5.13 9.42 -6.67
C LEU A 70 4.33 8.13 -6.44
N PHE A 71 3.33 8.16 -5.57
CA PHE A 71 2.45 7.02 -5.34
C PHE A 71 1.67 6.62 -6.60
N THR A 72 1.31 7.59 -7.44
CA THR A 72 0.68 7.33 -8.73
C THR A 72 1.65 6.65 -9.70
N VAL A 73 2.90 7.12 -9.76
CA VAL A 73 3.96 6.47 -10.57
C VAL A 73 4.20 5.05 -10.07
N ALA A 74 4.38 4.85 -8.76
CA ALA A 74 4.58 3.53 -8.18
C ALA A 74 3.40 2.58 -8.44
N HIS A 75 2.16 3.06 -8.34
CA HIS A 75 0.97 2.28 -8.66
C HIS A 75 1.00 1.80 -10.12
N HIS A 76 1.34 2.68 -11.07
CA HIS A 76 1.47 2.32 -12.47
C HIS A 76 2.63 1.36 -12.73
N THR A 77 3.79 1.56 -12.10
CA THR A 77 4.95 0.66 -12.19
C THR A 77 4.59 -0.74 -11.71
N LEU A 78 3.98 -0.87 -10.53
CA LEU A 78 3.50 -2.15 -9.98
C LEU A 78 2.48 -2.82 -10.92
N ARG A 79 1.52 -2.05 -11.45
CA ARG A 79 0.51 -2.58 -12.38
C ARG A 79 1.14 -3.07 -13.69
N ASN A 80 2.12 -2.34 -14.22
CA ASN A 80 2.84 -2.71 -15.42
C ASN A 80 3.69 -3.96 -15.22
N ARG A 81 4.42 -4.06 -14.08
CA ARG A 81 5.18 -5.26 -13.71
C ARG A 81 4.26 -6.47 -13.57
N ARG A 82 3.18 -6.38 -12.78
CA ARG A 82 2.18 -7.46 -12.67
C ARG A 82 1.60 -7.89 -14.02
N ARG A 83 1.34 -6.95 -14.95
CA ARG A 83 0.87 -7.27 -16.30
C ARG A 83 1.96 -7.94 -17.15
N SER A 84 3.22 -7.53 -16.98
CA SER A 84 4.37 -8.16 -17.62
C SER A 84 4.57 -9.58 -17.10
N ASP A 85 4.54 -9.75 -15.78
CA ASP A 85 4.66 -11.03 -15.09
C ASP A 85 3.52 -11.95 -15.49
N HIS A 86 2.27 -11.48 -15.59
CA HIS A 86 1.14 -12.29 -16.05
C HIS A 86 1.28 -12.69 -17.54
N ARG A 87 1.89 -11.86 -18.41
CA ARG A 87 2.17 -12.24 -19.81
C ARG A 87 3.33 -13.24 -19.89
N GLN A 88 4.37 -13.04 -19.09
CA GLN A 88 5.52 -13.95 -18.99
C GLN A 88 5.11 -15.28 -18.35
N GLN A 89 4.22 -15.26 -17.35
CA GLN A 89 3.58 -16.43 -16.76
C GLN A 89 2.59 -17.07 -17.71
N ALA A 90 1.86 -16.34 -18.56
CA ALA A 90 1.09 -16.99 -19.64
C ALA A 90 1.97 -17.82 -20.59
N VAL A 91 3.28 -17.51 -20.67
CA VAL A 91 4.31 -18.34 -21.33
C VAL A 91 4.93 -19.38 -20.38
N ALA A 92 5.05 -19.07 -19.07
CA ALA A 92 5.70 -19.89 -18.05
C ALA A 92 4.77 -20.75 -17.16
N LEU A 93 3.45 -20.76 -17.40
CA LEU A 93 2.41 -21.58 -16.73
C LEU A 93 2.55 -23.09 -17.06
N ARG A 94 3.77 -23.53 -17.32
CA ARG A 94 4.24 -24.90 -17.20
C ARG A 94 4.95 -25.18 -15.87
N ILE A 95 5.30 -24.18 -15.05
CA ILE A 95 6.07 -24.40 -13.81
C ILE A 95 5.57 -23.49 -12.67
N LEU A 96 4.68 -24.07 -11.86
CA LEU A 96 4.37 -23.88 -10.43
C LEU A 96 4.15 -22.48 -9.80
N ARG A 97 3.12 -22.43 -8.94
CA ARG A 97 2.62 -21.30 -8.11
C ARG A 97 3.09 -21.47 -6.66
N GLU A 98 3.43 -20.37 -5.96
CA GLU A 98 2.87 -20.01 -4.64
C GLU A 98 3.33 -18.61 -4.12
N PRO A 99 2.53 -17.90 -3.30
CA PRO A 99 2.91 -16.68 -2.58
C PRO A 99 3.13 -16.91 -1.07
N GLY A 100 4.05 -16.17 -0.43
CA GLY A 100 4.26 -16.21 1.03
C GLY A 100 4.44 -14.81 1.63
N ALA A 101 3.69 -14.52 2.70
CA ALA A 101 3.78 -13.32 3.54
C ALA A 101 4.43 -13.68 4.89
N ALA A 102 5.15 -12.74 5.50
CA ALA A 102 5.92 -12.92 6.73
C ALA A 102 5.11 -12.60 8.01
N ASP A 103 5.24 -13.47 9.02
CA ASP A 103 4.71 -13.29 10.38
C ASP A 103 5.76 -12.69 11.33
N SER A 104 5.31 -11.81 12.23
CA SER A 104 6.12 -11.29 13.35
C SER A 104 5.40 -11.54 14.69
N ILE A 105 6.19 -11.91 15.71
CA ILE A 105 5.75 -12.51 16.98
C ILE A 105 5.31 -11.43 17.98
N ALA A 106 4.10 -11.58 18.57
CA ALA A 106 3.57 -10.71 19.62
C ALA A 106 2.66 -11.49 20.62
N GLU A 107 2.30 -10.83 21.73
CA GLU A 107 1.61 -11.39 22.90
C GLU A 107 0.16 -11.91 22.66
N PRO A 108 -0.32 -12.89 23.44
CA PRO A 108 -1.46 -13.76 23.08
C PRO A 108 -2.81 -13.06 22.87
N ALA A 109 -3.09 -11.93 23.53
CA ALA A 109 -4.34 -11.18 23.32
C ALA A 109 -4.34 -10.32 22.04
N ASP A 110 -3.15 -9.85 21.65
CA ASP A 110 -2.91 -9.07 20.43
C ASP A 110 -2.94 -9.98 19.19
N VAL A 111 -2.50 -11.23 19.35
CA VAL A 111 -2.54 -12.27 18.30
C VAL A 111 -3.96 -12.60 17.86
N ALA A 112 -4.90 -12.82 18.78
CA ALA A 112 -6.28 -13.18 18.43
C ALA A 112 -6.99 -12.06 17.65
N SER A 113 -6.87 -10.82 18.11
CA SER A 113 -7.44 -9.65 17.43
C SER A 113 -6.81 -9.41 16.04
N ARG A 114 -5.49 -9.65 15.90
CA ARG A 114 -4.79 -9.60 14.61
C ARG A 114 -5.23 -10.71 13.66
N ILE A 115 -5.44 -11.94 14.14
CA ILE A 115 -5.92 -13.06 13.33
C ILE A 115 -7.31 -12.76 12.77
N ASP A 116 -8.22 -12.22 13.59
CA ASP A 116 -9.57 -11.85 13.14
C ASP A 116 -9.56 -10.67 12.16
N LEU A 117 -8.66 -9.69 12.35
CA LEU A 117 -8.47 -8.60 11.41
C LEU A 117 -7.87 -9.08 10.08
N ASN A 118 -6.86 -9.95 10.10
CA ASN A 118 -6.25 -10.52 8.90
C ASN A 118 -7.27 -11.34 8.10
N ARG A 119 -8.06 -12.19 8.77
CA ARG A 119 -9.16 -12.92 8.11
C ARG A 119 -10.19 -11.97 7.52
N ALA A 120 -10.61 -10.95 8.26
CA ALA A 120 -11.56 -9.97 7.75
C ALA A 120 -11.00 -9.18 6.55
N TRP A 121 -9.70 -8.90 6.56
CA TRP A 121 -8.98 -8.27 5.47
C TRP A 121 -8.93 -9.15 4.22
N GLU A 122 -8.61 -10.44 4.36
CA GLU A 122 -8.56 -11.42 3.27
C GLU A 122 -9.93 -11.64 2.58
N GLN A 123 -11.03 -11.40 3.28
CA GLN A 123 -12.39 -11.49 2.72
C GLN A 123 -12.78 -10.29 1.85
N LEU A 124 -12.03 -9.19 1.93
CA LEU A 124 -12.22 -8.05 1.03
C LEU A 124 -11.68 -8.36 -0.36
N ASN A 125 -12.36 -7.83 -1.38
CA ASN A 125 -11.77 -7.83 -2.72
C ASN A 125 -10.56 -6.89 -2.78
N HIS A 126 -9.71 -7.06 -3.80
CA HIS A 126 -8.51 -6.25 -3.95
C HIS A 126 -8.77 -4.74 -4.01
N ASP A 127 -9.86 -4.31 -4.67
CA ASP A 127 -10.21 -2.89 -4.78
C ASP A 127 -10.54 -2.27 -3.41
N ASP A 128 -11.27 -3.00 -2.55
CA ASP A 128 -11.65 -2.55 -1.21
C ASP A 128 -10.42 -2.50 -0.28
N GLN A 129 -9.57 -3.54 -0.32
CA GLN A 129 -8.29 -3.55 0.39
C GLN A 129 -7.42 -2.36 -0.03
N GLN A 130 -7.33 -2.10 -1.33
CA GLN A 130 -6.47 -1.07 -1.87
C GLN A 130 -6.91 0.35 -1.45
N VAL A 131 -8.22 0.62 -1.47
CA VAL A 131 -8.76 1.91 -1.02
C VAL A 131 -8.52 2.15 0.48
N ILE A 132 -8.61 1.11 1.31
CA ILE A 132 -8.30 1.22 2.74
C ILE A 132 -6.79 1.40 2.95
N ALA A 133 -5.96 0.59 2.30
CA ALA A 133 -4.51 0.64 2.42
C ALA A 133 -3.95 2.02 2.06
N LEU A 134 -4.42 2.61 0.95
CA LEU A 134 -3.98 3.94 0.51
C LEU A 134 -4.18 5.04 1.56
N THR A 135 -5.21 4.93 2.40
CA THR A 135 -5.53 5.95 3.41
C THR A 135 -4.96 5.63 4.78
N VAL A 136 -5.05 4.37 5.21
CA VAL A 136 -4.70 3.95 6.57
C VAL A 136 -3.24 3.55 6.70
N LEU A 137 -2.69 2.89 5.68
CA LEU A 137 -1.32 2.36 5.70
C LEU A 137 -0.35 3.28 4.98
N ASP A 138 -0.81 3.90 3.89
CA ASP A 138 0.01 4.74 3.01
C ASP A 138 -0.18 6.25 3.31
N GLY A 139 -1.04 6.61 4.27
CA GLY A 139 -1.20 7.97 4.78
C GLY A 139 -1.77 9.00 3.79
N LEU A 140 -2.30 8.57 2.64
CA LEU A 140 -2.83 9.50 1.63
C LEU A 140 -4.22 10.02 2.02
N THR A 141 -4.47 11.28 1.70
CA THR A 141 -5.82 11.85 1.76
C THR A 141 -6.72 11.24 0.69
N GLY A 142 -8.04 11.35 0.87
CA GLY A 142 -9.02 10.86 -0.11
C GLY A 142 -8.79 11.38 -1.55
N PRO A 143 -8.56 12.69 -1.76
CA PRO A 143 -8.25 13.23 -3.09
C PRO A 143 -6.95 12.68 -3.69
N GLN A 144 -5.89 12.54 -2.88
CA GLN A 144 -4.61 11.98 -3.35
C GLN A 144 -4.78 10.51 -3.74
N ALA A 145 -5.42 9.71 -2.90
CA ALA A 145 -5.69 8.30 -3.18
C ALA A 145 -6.61 8.11 -4.40
N ALA A 146 -7.57 9.01 -4.63
CA ALA A 146 -8.40 9.01 -5.84
C ALA A 146 -7.56 9.23 -7.11
N THR A 147 -6.58 10.15 -7.05
CA THR A 147 -5.63 10.42 -8.14
C THR A 147 -4.79 9.18 -8.44
N VAL A 148 -4.25 8.53 -7.40
CA VAL A 148 -3.47 7.28 -7.54
C VAL A 148 -4.28 6.18 -8.23
N LEU A 149 -5.58 6.07 -7.92
CA LEU A 149 -6.47 5.08 -8.52
C LEU A 149 -7.07 5.49 -9.87
N GLY A 150 -6.84 6.73 -10.34
CA GLY A 150 -7.43 7.26 -11.57
C GLY A 150 -8.97 7.37 -11.53
N ILE A 151 -9.55 7.64 -10.36
CA ILE A 151 -11.01 7.79 -10.18
C ILE A 151 -11.35 9.16 -9.57
N SER A 152 -12.63 9.55 -9.60
CA SER A 152 -13.06 10.80 -8.95
C SER A 152 -13.00 10.70 -7.42
N SER A 153 -12.75 11.84 -6.75
CA SER A 153 -12.75 11.92 -5.27
C SER A 153 -14.08 11.45 -4.65
N THR A 154 -15.20 11.75 -5.31
CA THR A 154 -16.53 11.25 -4.91
C THR A 154 -16.61 9.72 -5.04
N ALA A 155 -16.15 9.15 -6.16
CA ALA A 155 -16.13 7.70 -6.35
C ALA A 155 -15.23 7.01 -5.32
N PHE A 156 -14.07 7.58 -5.03
CA PHE A 156 -13.16 7.12 -3.99
C PHE A 156 -13.84 7.11 -2.62
N SER A 157 -14.46 8.23 -2.22
CA SER A 157 -15.15 8.36 -0.92
C SER A 157 -16.26 7.32 -0.75
N LEU A 158 -17.06 7.09 -1.80
CA LEU A 158 -18.10 6.07 -1.79
C LEU A 158 -17.53 4.65 -1.71
N ARG A 159 -16.43 4.37 -2.41
CA ARG A 159 -15.73 3.07 -2.32
C ARG A 159 -15.15 2.85 -0.93
N LEU A 160 -14.46 3.85 -0.36
CA LEU A 160 -13.89 3.77 0.99
C LEU A 160 -14.95 3.50 2.05
N LEU A 161 -16.11 4.17 1.95
CA LEU A 161 -17.23 3.92 2.85
C LEU A 161 -17.73 2.47 2.74
N ARG A 162 -17.88 1.94 1.52
CA ARG A 162 -18.33 0.56 1.28
C ARG A 162 -17.30 -0.45 1.78
N ALA A 163 -16.02 -0.24 1.49
CA ALA A 163 -14.91 -1.07 1.93
C ALA A 163 -14.85 -1.14 3.46
N ARG A 164 -14.91 0.01 4.16
CA ARG A 164 -14.95 0.05 5.64
C ARG A 164 -16.15 -0.69 6.22
N ARG A 165 -17.33 -0.56 5.61
CA ARG A 165 -18.53 -1.30 6.03
C ARG A 165 -18.37 -2.81 5.87
N ARG A 166 -17.78 -3.26 4.76
CA ARG A 166 -17.49 -4.68 4.50
C ARG A 166 -16.47 -5.21 5.49
N LEU A 167 -15.36 -4.50 5.71
CA LEU A 167 -14.33 -4.89 6.68
C LEU A 167 -14.94 -5.06 8.07
N ARG A 168 -15.74 -4.09 8.52
CA ARG A 168 -16.43 -4.16 9.80
C ARG A 168 -17.36 -5.37 9.90
N LYS A 169 -18.10 -5.69 8.83
CA LYS A 169 -19.00 -6.86 8.80
C LYS A 169 -18.24 -8.17 8.98
N HIS A 170 -17.11 -8.33 8.30
CA HIS A 170 -16.27 -9.54 8.42
C HIS A 170 -15.60 -9.62 9.78
N TYR A 171 -15.13 -8.49 10.32
CA TYR A 171 -14.54 -8.41 11.65
C TYR A 171 -15.54 -8.73 12.77
N SER A 172 -16.74 -8.15 12.72
CA SER A 172 -17.81 -8.45 13.69
C SER A 172 -18.36 -9.87 13.59
N GLY A 173 -18.28 -10.48 12.41
CA GLY A 173 -18.63 -11.89 12.21
C GLY A 173 -17.65 -12.85 12.91
N GLY A 174 -16.39 -12.44 13.11
CA GLY A 174 -15.41 -13.17 13.93
C GLY A 174 -15.64 -13.00 15.43
N ILE A 175 -15.93 -11.77 15.89
CA ILE A 175 -16.20 -11.48 17.30
C ILE A 175 -17.49 -12.15 17.80
N ALA A 176 -18.52 -12.28 16.95
CA ALA A 176 -19.78 -12.93 17.35
C ALA A 176 -19.61 -14.43 17.70
N ALA A 177 -18.54 -15.09 17.25
CA ALA A 177 -18.22 -16.47 17.62
C ALA A 177 -17.50 -16.58 18.98
N ALA A 178 -17.00 -15.46 19.52
CA ALA A 178 -16.35 -15.37 20.82
C ALA A 178 -17.24 -14.57 21.79
N SER A 179 -18.46 -15.04 22.04
CA SER A 179 -19.22 -14.55 23.20
C SER A 179 -18.61 -15.19 24.45
N PRO A 180 -18.05 -14.43 25.41
CA PRO A 180 -17.71 -15.00 26.71
C PRO A 180 -19.03 -15.40 27.36
N SER A 181 -19.24 -16.70 27.54
CA SER A 181 -20.31 -17.20 28.37
C SER A 181 -20.03 -16.69 29.79
N ILE A 182 -20.72 -15.62 30.20
CA ILE A 182 -20.82 -15.28 31.61
C ILE A 182 -21.63 -16.43 32.22
N THR A 183 -20.93 -17.46 32.70
CA THR A 183 -21.49 -18.44 33.61
C THR A 183 -21.75 -17.69 34.91
N THR A 184 -22.93 -17.06 34.99
CA THR A 184 -23.53 -16.68 36.26
C THR A 184 -23.76 -17.97 37.03
N ASN A 185 -22.92 -18.24 38.03
CA ASN A 185 -23.14 -19.28 39.02
C ASN A 185 -24.07 -18.71 40.10
N PRO A 186 -25.35 -19.15 40.21
CA PRO A 186 -26.19 -18.78 41.33
C PRO A 186 -26.05 -19.88 42.39
N GLY A 187 -25.15 -19.71 43.35
CA GLY A 187 -24.91 -20.76 44.33
C GLY A 187 -23.92 -20.42 45.42
N ALA A 188 -24.21 -19.41 46.23
CA ALA A 188 -23.59 -19.23 47.54
C ALA A 188 -24.67 -18.91 48.58
N ILE A 189 -25.46 -19.93 48.91
CA ILE A 189 -26.14 -20.03 50.21
C ILE A 189 -25.34 -21.04 51.03
N ARG A 190 -24.64 -20.55 52.04
CA ARG A 190 -24.63 -21.13 53.39
C ARG A 190 -23.94 -20.20 54.37
#